data_AF-A0A645H091-F1
#
_entry.id   AF-A0A645H091-F1
#
_cell.length_a   1.000
_cell.length_b   1.000
_cell.length_c   1.000
_cell.angle_alpha   90.00
_cell.angle_beta   90.00
_cell.angle_gamma   90.00
#
_symmetry.space_group_name_H-M   'P 1'
#
loop_
_entity.id
_entity.type
_entity.pdbx_description
1 polymer ?
#
loop_
_entity_poly.entity_id
_entity_poly.type
_entity_poly.pdbx_seq_one_letter_code
_entity_poly.pdbx_strand_id
1 'polypeptide(L)'
;MVVLWASAMYLALRKQIHWIATLPAVFMTGVSITYILVAPEGFKLSSSIAYPVGIIAAIGALAVFLMVAKKKVENADAKNEISA
;
A
#
# COMPACT_ATOMS: atom_id res chain seq x y z
N MET A 1 -4.41 1.13 8.20
CA MET A 1 -3.30 1.32 7.25
C MET A 1 -2.22 0.24 7.44
N VAL A 2 -1.40 0.33 8.49
CA VAL A 2 -0.14 -0.43 8.61
C VAL A 2 -0.34 -1.95 8.69
N VAL A 3 -1.31 -2.41 9.47
CA VAL A 3 -1.57 -3.85 9.63
C VAL A 3 -2.02 -4.51 8.32
N LEU A 4 -2.85 -3.85 7.51
CA LEU A 4 -3.28 -4.39 6.21
C LEU A 4 -2.10 -4.51 5.23
N TRP A 5 -1.18 -3.54 5.23
CA TRP A 5 0.06 -3.61 4.44
C TRP A 5 1.00 -4.70 4.93
N ALA A 6 1.11 -4.90 6.25
CA ALA A 6 1.88 -5.99 6.83
C ALA A 6 1.30 -7.36 6.44
N SER A 7 -0.02 -7.53 6.54
CA SER A 7 -0.71 -8.74 6.09
C SER A 7 -0.56 -8.96 4.59
N ALA A 8 -0.72 -7.92 3.76
CA ALA A 8 -0.51 -8.02 2.31
C ALA A 8 0.92 -8.49 1.98
N MET A 9 1.93 -7.95 2.67
CA MET A 9 3.32 -8.37 2.50
C MET A 9 3.54 -9.82 2.94
N TYR A 10 2.94 -10.22 4.05
CA TYR A 10 3.01 -11.60 4.54
C TYR A 10 2.40 -12.60 3.55
N LEU A 11 1.23 -12.28 2.97
CA LEU A 11 0.59 -13.10 1.95
C LEU A 11 1.44 -13.14 0.66
N ALA A 12 2.04 -12.02 0.27
CA ALA A 12 2.91 -11.94 -0.91
C ALA A 12 4.15 -12.84 -0.75
N LEU A 13 4.81 -12.82 0.41
CA LEU A 13 5.95 -13.68 0.71
C LEU A 13 5.60 -15.18 0.71
N ARG A 14 4.36 -15.52 1.08
CA ARG A 14 3.85 -16.90 1.02
C ARG A 14 3.31 -17.31 -0.35
N LYS A 15 3.49 -16.49 -1.40
CA LYS A 15 2.92 -16.69 -2.74
C LYS A 15 1.40 -16.91 -2.74
N GLN A 16 0.69 -16.36 -1.76
CA GLN A 16 -0.78 -16.40 -1.68
C GLN A 16 -1.40 -15.10 -2.21
N ILE A 17 -2.74 -15.07 -2.31
CA ILE A 17 -3.50 -13.96 -2.91
C ILE A 17 -3.40 -12.71 -2.03
N HIS A 18 -2.33 -11.93 -2.17
CA HIS A 18 -2.12 -10.68 -1.42
C HIS A 18 -3.12 -9.57 -1.78
N TRP A 19 -3.77 -9.68 -2.94
CA TRP A 19 -4.74 -8.70 -3.45
C TRP A 19 -5.92 -8.45 -2.48
N ILE A 20 -6.33 -9.46 -1.71
CA ILE A 20 -7.42 -9.34 -0.74
C ILE A 20 -7.11 -8.34 0.38
N ALA A 21 -5.84 -8.20 0.74
CA ALA A 21 -5.39 -7.22 1.74
C ALA A 21 -4.88 -5.93 1.07
N THR A 22 -4.29 -6.03 -0.12
CA THR A 22 -3.71 -4.88 -0.84
C THR A 22 -4.80 -3.90 -1.28
N LEU A 23 -5.91 -4.40 -1.84
CA LEU A 23 -7.01 -3.56 -2.33
C LEU A 23 -7.64 -2.69 -1.23
N PRO A 24 -8.10 -3.25 -0.08
CA PRO A 24 -8.61 -2.43 1.01
C PRO A 24 -7.52 -1.55 1.66
N ALA A 25 -6.25 -1.97 1.66
CA ALA A 25 -5.16 -1.14 2.17
C ALA A 25 -4.97 0.15 1.35
N VAL A 26 -4.96 0.04 0.02
CA VAL A 26 -4.82 1.18 -0.90
C VAL A 26 -6.00 2.13 -0.79
N PHE A 27 -7.23 1.58 -0.76
CA PHE A 27 -8.44 2.39 -0.59
C PHE A 27 -8.42 3.15 0.74
N MET A 28 -8.09 2.47 1.84
CA MET A 28 -7.97 3.07 3.16
C MET A 28 -6.92 4.18 3.19
N THR A 29 -5.75 3.99 2.55
CA THR A 29 -4.72 5.03 2.43
C THR A 29 -5.25 6.26 1.68
N GLY A 30 -5.91 6.07 0.54
CA GLY A 30 -6.48 7.17 -0.25
C GLY A 30 -7.54 7.97 0.52
N VAL A 31 -8.48 7.27 1.18
CA VAL A 31 -9.53 7.91 1.99
C VAL A 31 -8.94 8.67 3.17
N SER A 32 -7.97 8.11 3.89
CA SER A 32 -7.34 8.79 5.02
C SER A 32 -6.50 10.00 4.60
N ILE A 33 -5.77 9.94 3.50
CA ILE A 33 -5.00 11.09 3.00
C ILE A 33 -5.95 12.21 2.56
N THR A 34 -7.00 11.86 1.83
CA THR A 34 -8.03 12.83 1.43
C THR A 34 -8.70 13.46 2.65
N TYR A 35 -9.01 12.66 3.68
CA TYR A 35 -9.57 13.14 4.93
C TYR A 35 -8.64 14.15 5.63
N ILE A 36 -7.35 13.83 5.75
CA ILE A 36 -6.37 14.73 6.38
C ILE A 36 -6.26 16.07 5.63
N LEU A 37 -6.39 16.07 4.30
CA LEU A 37 -6.29 17.29 3.48
C LEU A 37 -7.56 18.16 3.57
N VAL A 38 -8.75 17.54 3.57
CA VAL A 38 -10.04 18.25 3.59
C VAL A 38 -10.44 18.66 5.01
N ALA A 39 -10.06 17.91 6.03
CA ALA A 39 -10.53 18.13 7.39
C ALA A 39 -10.24 19.56 7.88
N PRO A 40 -11.19 20.17 8.62
CA PRO A 40 -11.01 21.51 9.16
C PRO A 40 -9.87 21.60 10.21
N GLU A 41 -9.52 20.48 10.84
CA GLU A 41 -8.39 20.34 11.76
C GLU A 41 -7.05 20.08 11.05
N GLY A 42 -7.09 19.76 9.75
CA GLY A 42 -5.93 19.42 8.93
C GLY A 42 -5.45 20.61 8.10
N PHE A 43 -5.38 20.44 6.78
CA PHE A 43 -4.90 21.50 5.87
C PHE A 43 -5.99 22.43 5.33
N LYS A 44 -7.29 22.18 5.61
CA LYS A 44 -8.42 22.96 5.07
C LYS A 44 -8.34 23.19 3.55
N LEU A 45 -7.78 22.23 2.81
CA LEU A 45 -7.62 22.36 1.36
C LEU A 45 -8.96 22.10 0.66
N SER A 46 -9.23 22.89 -0.39
CA SER A 46 -10.41 22.69 -1.23
C SER A 46 -10.44 21.27 -1.79
N SER A 47 -11.62 20.65 -1.76
CA SER A 47 -11.86 19.27 -2.22
C SER A 47 -11.36 19.05 -3.65
N SER A 48 -11.31 20.09 -4.48
CA SER A 48 -10.75 20.05 -5.84
C SER A 48 -9.28 19.65 -5.92
N ILE A 49 -8.49 19.91 -4.85
CA ILE A 49 -7.07 19.54 -4.77
C ILE A 49 -6.91 18.25 -3.95
N ALA A 50 -7.73 18.05 -2.93
CA ALA A 50 -7.58 16.91 -2.03
C ALA A 50 -7.85 15.56 -2.72
N TYR A 51 -8.88 15.46 -3.58
CA TYR A 51 -9.20 14.22 -4.31
C TYR A 51 -8.07 13.75 -5.25
N PRO A 52 -7.52 14.59 -6.15
CA PRO A 52 -6.42 14.15 -7.01
C PRO A 52 -5.16 13.80 -6.21
N VAL A 53 -4.86 14.52 -5.13
CA VAL A 53 -3.71 14.19 -4.26
C VAL A 53 -3.91 12.83 -3.56
N GLY A 54 -5.11 12.56 -3.04
CA GLY A 54 -5.44 11.27 -2.43
C GLY A 54 -5.32 10.10 -3.41
N ILE A 55 -5.75 10.29 -4.67
CA ILE A 55 -5.61 9.30 -5.75
C ILE A 55 -4.14 9.05 -6.09
N ILE A 56 -3.35 10.12 -6.28
CA ILE A 56 -1.92 10.01 -6.59
C ILE A 56 -1.19 9.27 -5.46
N ALA A 57 -1.51 9.59 -4.20
CA ALA A 57 -0.89 8.94 -3.06
C ALA A 57 -1.29 7.45 -2.94
N ALA A 58 -2.55 7.11 -3.22
CA ALA A 58 -3.00 5.72 -3.25
C ALA A 58 -2.29 4.90 -4.34
N ILE A 59 -2.19 5.44 -5.56
CA ILE A 59 -1.46 4.81 -6.67
C ILE A 59 0.03 4.69 -6.35
N GLY A 60 0.64 5.74 -5.79
CA GLY A 60 2.04 5.74 -5.37
C GLY A 60 2.33 4.67 -4.31
N ALA A 61 1.48 4.56 -3.29
CA ALA A 61 1.61 3.52 -2.27
C ALA A 61 1.50 2.11 -2.84
N LEU A 62 0.57 1.89 -3.78
CA LEU A 62 0.43 0.60 -4.49
C LEU A 62 1.68 0.28 -5.33
N ALA A 63 2.19 1.25 -6.09
CA ALA A 63 3.38 1.06 -6.91
C ALA A 63 4.61 0.69 -6.07
N VAL A 64 4.85 1.42 -4.98
CA VAL A 64 5.94 1.14 -4.03
C VAL A 64 5.80 -0.26 -3.45
N PHE A 65 4.59 -0.63 -3.00
CA PHE A 65 4.35 -1.96 -2.45
C PHE A 65 4.65 -3.07 -3.45
N LEU A 66 4.18 -2.95 -4.71
CA LEU A 66 4.41 -3.98 -5.72
C LEU A 66 5.91 -4.14 -6.04
N MET A 67 6.67 -3.04 -6.12
CA MET A 67 8.12 -3.10 -6.32
C MET A 67 8.83 -3.79 -5.15
N VAL A 68 8.50 -3.40 -3.92
CA VAL A 68 9.10 -3.97 -2.70
C VAL A 68 8.70 -5.43 -2.50
N ALA A 69 7.43 -5.77 -2.74
CA ALA A 69 6.91 -7.13 -2.65
C ALA A 69 7.62 -8.05 -3.63
N LYS A 70 7.71 -7.69 -4.92
CA LYS A 70 8.43 -8.48 -5.94
C LYS A 70 9.89 -8.72 -5.54
N LYS A 71 10.60 -7.65 -5.15
CA LYS A 71 12.00 -7.75 -4.72
C LYS A 71 12.15 -8.68 -3.52
N LYS A 72 11.31 -8.57 -2.48
CA LYS A 72 11.44 -9.45 -1.31
C LYS A 72 11.08 -10.90 -1.60
N VAL A 73 10.11 -11.16 -2.47
CA VAL A 73 9.73 -12.52 -2.87
C VAL A 73 10.91 -13.20 -3.58
N GLU A 74 11.56 -12.50 -4.51
CA GLU A 74 12.75 -13.00 -5.23
C GLU A 74 13.92 -13.31 -4.28
N ASN A 75 14.20 -12.42 -3.33
CA ASN A 75 15.24 -12.66 -2.32
C ASN A 75 14.91 -13.82 -1.37
N ALA A 76 13.63 -14.04 -1.08
CA ALA A 76 13.18 -15.17 -0.26
C ALA A 76 13.34 -16.51 -0.99
N ASP A 77 13.09 -16.52 -2.31
CA ASP A 77 13.27 -17.70 -3.17
C ASP A 77 14.77 -18.08 -3.25
N ALA A 78 15.63 -17.12 -3.57
CA ALA A 78 17.08 -17.33 -3.66
C ALA A 78 17.69 -17.85 -2.35
N LYS A 79 17.19 -17.40 -1.19
CA LYS A 79 17.67 -17.87 0.11
C LYS A 79 17.27 -19.32 0.41
N ASN A 80 16.09 -19.74 -0.05
CA ASN A 80 15.64 -21.13 0.11
C ASN A 80 16.46 -22.10 -0.77
N GLU A 81 16.85 -21.69 -1.97
CA GLU A 81 17.68 -22.50 -2.87
C GLU A 81 19.12 -22.70 -2.36
N ILE A 82 19.72 -21.68 -1.71
CA ILE A 82 21.08 -21.78 -1.16
C ILE A 82 21.12 -22.64 0.13
N SER A 83 19.98 -22.84 0.79
CA SER A 83 19.87 -23.56 2.06
C SER A 83 19.44 -25.04 1.91
N ALA A 84 19.16 -25.49 0.68
CA ALA A 84 18.79 -26.86 0.34
C ALA A 84 20.02 -27.64 -0.17
#